data_AF-A0A3C2CMD2-F1
#
_entry.id   AF-A0A3C2CMD2-F1
#
_cell.length_a   1.000
_cell.length_b   1.000
_cell.length_c   1.000
_cell.angle_alpha   90.00
_cell.angle_beta   90.00
_cell.angle_gamma   90.00
#
_symmetry.space_group_name_H-M   'P 1'
#
loop_
_entity.id
_entity.type
_entity.pdbx_description
1 polymer ?
#
loop_
_entity_poly.entity_id
_entity_poly.type
_entity_poly.pdbx_seq_one_letter_code
_entity_poly.pdbx_strand_id
1 'polypeptide(L)'
;MERPEINWDRTESFTAGTIGPQGRRVFFLQASYEDQVLSLKVEKQQMAGLADFLMSMLDDLPPADESNRIENTVEGTKFIDPGEPDWVIGSLGVTYEQSEDQLVLIAEELIRDEDSEPAQARLSLNRLQVEHFIKTAQELISSGRPPCPYCGSPLEPEAAGWCPCSN
;
A
#
# COMPACT_ATOMS: atom_id res chain seq x y z
N MET A 1 -12.46 -18.38 13.27
CA MET A 1 -11.36 -18.38 12.29
C MET A 1 -10.12 -18.02 13.07
N GLU A 2 -9.07 -18.80 12.93
CA GLU A 2 -7.76 -18.45 13.49
C GLU A 2 -7.30 -17.15 12.79
N ARG A 3 -6.93 -16.15 13.57
CA ARG A 3 -6.44 -14.87 13.05
C ARG A 3 -4.92 -14.97 12.95
N PRO A 4 -4.35 -14.89 11.74
CA PRO A 4 -2.94 -15.18 11.55
C PRO A 4 -2.04 -14.07 12.12
N GLU A 5 -0.90 -14.50 12.69
CA GLU A 5 0.25 -13.65 12.95
C GLU A 5 1.30 -13.97 11.88
N ILE A 6 1.55 -13.03 10.97
CA ILE A 6 2.52 -13.16 9.87
C ILE A 6 3.76 -12.37 10.26
N ASN A 7 4.92 -13.04 10.27
CA ASN A 7 6.20 -12.39 10.54
C ASN A 7 7.21 -12.85 9.49
N TRP A 8 7.46 -11.99 8.50
CA TRP A 8 8.42 -12.24 7.44
C TRP A 8 9.68 -11.41 7.68
N ASP A 9 10.80 -12.08 7.92
CA ASP A 9 12.13 -11.46 8.05
C ASP A 9 12.64 -10.90 6.71
N ARG A 10 12.02 -11.32 5.60
CA ARG A 10 12.25 -10.81 4.26
C ARG A 10 10.95 -10.78 3.47
N THR A 11 10.74 -9.73 2.71
CA THR A 11 9.67 -9.65 1.71
C THR A 11 10.29 -9.74 0.32
N GLU A 12 9.73 -10.53 -0.59
CA GLU A 12 10.21 -10.62 -1.96
C GLU A 12 9.63 -9.52 -2.84
N SER A 13 8.34 -9.24 -2.66
CA SER A 13 7.64 -8.21 -3.42
C SER A 13 6.67 -7.44 -2.54
N PHE A 14 6.57 -6.12 -2.76
CA PHE A 14 5.63 -5.25 -2.06
C PHE A 14 5.10 -4.18 -3.02
N THR A 15 3.78 -4.08 -3.14
CA THR A 15 3.14 -3.17 -4.09
C THR A 15 1.76 -2.70 -3.64
N ALA A 16 1.32 -1.60 -4.24
CA ALA A 16 -0.04 -1.09 -4.12
C ALA A 16 -0.88 -1.55 -5.31
N GLY A 17 -2.16 -1.81 -5.07
CA GLY A 17 -3.09 -2.21 -6.11
C GLY A 17 -4.49 -1.63 -5.94
N THR A 18 -5.25 -1.63 -7.04
CA THR A 18 -6.68 -1.31 -6.98
C THR A 18 -7.50 -2.22 -7.87
N ILE A 19 -8.71 -2.55 -7.43
CA ILE A 19 -9.73 -3.27 -8.20
C ILE A 19 -10.98 -2.41 -8.37
N GLY A 20 -11.60 -2.47 -9.54
CA GLY A 20 -12.83 -1.75 -9.86
C GLY A 20 -12.62 -0.43 -10.63
N PRO A 21 -13.72 0.22 -11.06
CA PRO A 21 -13.66 1.44 -11.87
C PRO A 21 -13.25 2.66 -11.05
N GLN A 22 -12.70 3.68 -11.72
CA GLN A 22 -12.36 4.97 -11.09
C GLN A 22 -13.55 5.53 -10.30
N GLY A 23 -13.31 5.98 -9.06
CA GLY A 23 -14.36 6.46 -8.16
C GLY A 23 -15.05 5.38 -7.32
N ARG A 24 -14.92 4.09 -7.67
CA ARG A 24 -15.37 2.94 -6.86
C ARG A 24 -14.26 1.90 -6.68
N ARG A 25 -12.99 2.36 -6.68
CA ARG A 25 -11.82 1.50 -6.49
C ARG A 25 -11.74 1.01 -5.06
N VAL A 26 -11.47 -0.28 -4.90
CA VAL A 26 -10.98 -0.86 -3.65
C VAL A 26 -9.46 -0.89 -3.72
N PHE A 27 -8.80 -0.44 -2.65
CA PHE A 27 -7.35 -0.34 -2.57
C PHE A 27 -6.78 -1.49 -1.77
N PHE A 28 -5.61 -1.97 -2.18
CA PHE A 28 -4.91 -3.09 -1.57
C PHE A 28 -3.43 -2.79 -1.37
N LEU A 29 -2.88 -3.30 -0.28
CA LEU A 29 -1.45 -3.59 -0.14
C LEU A 29 -1.24 -5.06 -0.45
N GLN A 30 -0.25 -5.38 -1.27
CA GLN A 30 0.09 -6.76 -1.58
C GLN A 30 1.57 -7.02 -1.35
N ALA A 31 1.86 -8.10 -0.63
CA ALA A 31 3.21 -8.56 -0.35
C ALA A 31 3.35 -10.04 -0.67
N SER A 32 4.55 -10.50 -1.03
CA SER A 32 4.83 -11.93 -1.23
C SER A 32 6.11 -12.37 -0.55
N TYR A 33 6.11 -13.64 -0.16
CA TYR A 33 7.27 -14.36 0.36
C TYR A 33 7.12 -15.85 0.04
N GLU A 34 8.05 -16.40 -0.73
CA GLU A 34 7.98 -17.79 -1.23
C GLU A 34 6.66 -18.03 -1.98
N ASP A 35 5.89 -19.04 -1.59
CA ASP A 35 4.59 -19.38 -2.18
C ASP A 35 3.42 -18.61 -1.54
N GLN A 36 3.69 -17.69 -0.59
CA GLN A 36 2.66 -16.93 0.12
C GLN A 36 2.46 -15.54 -0.49
N VAL A 37 1.19 -15.16 -0.68
CA VAL A 37 0.79 -13.81 -1.09
C VAL A 37 -0.19 -13.28 -0.05
N LEU A 38 0.14 -12.12 0.51
CA LEU A 38 -0.69 -11.40 1.46
C LEU A 38 -1.34 -10.22 0.76
N SER A 39 -2.67 -10.14 0.77
CA SER A 39 -3.47 -9.10 0.11
C SER A 39 -4.41 -8.42 1.11
N LEU A 40 -4.00 -7.24 1.56
CA LEU A 40 -4.69 -6.50 2.61
C LEU A 40 -5.51 -5.36 2.02
N LYS A 41 -6.80 -5.29 2.35
CA LYS A 41 -7.64 -4.16 1.97
C LYS A 41 -7.29 -2.95 2.84
N VAL A 42 -7.00 -1.82 2.19
CA VAL A 42 -6.59 -0.58 2.86
C VAL A 42 -7.49 0.57 2.42
N GLU A 43 -7.72 1.55 3.30
CA GLU A 43 -8.40 2.77 2.89
C GLU A 43 -7.51 3.65 2.02
N LYS A 44 -8.11 4.43 1.12
CA LYS A 44 -7.36 5.36 0.26
C LYS A 44 -6.50 6.33 1.09
N GLN A 45 -7.03 6.84 2.20
CA GLN A 45 -6.31 7.80 3.06
C GLN A 45 -5.16 7.13 3.82
N GLN A 46 -5.34 5.89 4.28
CA GLN A 46 -4.25 5.11 4.89
C GLN A 46 -3.12 4.83 3.90
N MET A 47 -3.45 4.43 2.65
CA MET A 47 -2.43 4.24 1.60
C MET A 47 -1.67 5.53 1.29
N ALA A 48 -2.38 6.66 1.18
CA ALA A 48 -1.76 7.97 0.95
C ALA A 48 -0.82 8.36 2.09
N GLY A 49 -1.31 8.28 3.33
CA GLY A 49 -0.51 8.58 4.51
C GLY A 49 0.71 7.68 4.66
N LEU A 50 0.57 6.38 4.34
CA LEU A 50 1.70 5.45 4.35
C LEU A 50 2.76 5.83 3.30
N ALA A 51 2.35 6.16 2.08
CA ALA A 51 3.28 6.58 1.03
C ALA A 51 4.04 7.87 1.39
N ASP A 52 3.33 8.88 1.89
CA ASP A 52 3.92 10.15 2.30
C ASP A 52 4.87 9.98 3.50
N PHE A 53 4.48 9.16 4.47
CA PHE A 53 5.30 8.82 5.63
C PHE A 53 6.59 8.09 5.23
N LEU A 54 6.48 7.06 4.40
CA LEU A 54 7.63 6.29 3.92
C LEU A 54 8.58 7.15 3.09
N MET A 55 8.05 8.05 2.26
CA MET A 55 8.87 9.00 1.49
C MET A 55 9.69 9.89 2.41
N SER A 56 9.05 10.50 3.41
CA SER A 56 9.75 11.35 4.39
C SER A 56 10.77 10.55 5.21
N MET A 57 10.42 9.32 5.60
CA MET A 57 11.34 8.44 6.32
C MET A 57 12.58 8.11 5.48
N LEU A 58 12.42 7.75 4.20
CA LEU A 58 13.53 7.46 3.29
C LEU A 58 14.46 8.68 3.10
N ASP A 59 13.90 9.88 3.00
CA ASP A 59 14.66 11.13 2.87
C ASP A 59 15.52 11.42 4.12
N ASP A 60 15.06 10.99 5.30
CA ASP A 60 15.75 11.15 6.59
C ASP A 60 16.75 10.01 6.90
N LEU A 61 16.75 8.92 6.13
CA LEU A 61 17.65 7.79 6.38
C LEU A 61 19.11 8.13 6.02
N PRO A 62 20.09 7.55 6.73
CA PRO A 62 21.49 7.65 6.32
C PRO A 62 21.69 7.09 4.90
N PRO A 63 22.73 7.51 4.16
CA PRO A 63 23.06 6.94 2.86
C PRO A 63 23.14 5.41 2.95
N ALA A 64 22.52 4.72 2.00
CA ALA A 64 22.58 3.27 1.94
C ALA A 64 24.03 2.80 1.75
N ASP A 65 24.41 1.74 2.47
CA ASP A 65 25.72 1.11 2.28
C ASP A 65 25.79 0.49 0.87
N GLU A 66 26.85 0.79 0.12
CA GLU A 66 26.97 0.33 -1.27
C GLU A 66 27.00 -1.20 -1.41
N SER A 67 27.38 -1.92 -0.34
CA SER A 67 27.37 -3.39 -0.32
C SER A 67 25.95 -3.98 -0.39
N ASN A 68 24.95 -3.30 0.18
CA ASN A 68 23.55 -3.77 0.17
C ASN A 68 22.84 -3.50 -1.17
N ARG A 69 23.38 -2.66 -2.05
CA ARG A 69 22.73 -2.35 -3.34
C ARG A 69 22.63 -3.52 -4.31
N ILE A 70 23.54 -4.49 -4.21
CA ILE A 70 23.71 -5.55 -5.22
C ILE A 70 22.62 -6.64 -5.10
N GLU A 71 22.04 -6.84 -3.92
CA GLU A 71 21.00 -7.86 -3.68
C GLU A 71 19.58 -7.35 -3.94
N ASN A 72 19.40 -6.04 -4.08
CA ASN A 72 18.09 -5.40 -4.15
C ASN A 72 17.57 -5.22 -5.59
N THR A 73 17.55 -6.28 -6.40
CA THR A 73 16.84 -6.19 -7.70
C THR A 73 15.34 -6.32 -7.43
N VAL A 74 14.58 -5.24 -7.64
CA VAL A 74 13.11 -5.31 -7.65
C VAL A 74 12.71 -5.97 -8.96
N GLU A 75 12.42 -7.27 -8.93
CA GLU A 75 11.63 -7.88 -10.01
C GLU A 75 10.31 -7.13 -10.11
N GLY A 76 9.92 -6.76 -11.34
CA GLY A 76 8.77 -5.90 -11.60
C GLY A 76 7.54 -6.41 -10.88
N THR A 77 7.24 -5.81 -9.73
CA THR A 77 6.23 -6.33 -8.82
C THR A 77 4.87 -5.97 -9.38
N LYS A 78 4.20 -6.96 -9.97
CA LYS A 78 2.88 -6.79 -10.55
C LYS A 78 1.82 -7.13 -9.52
N PHE A 79 0.92 -6.19 -9.27
CA PHE A 79 -0.28 -6.45 -8.47
C PHE A 79 -1.17 -7.49 -9.16
N ILE A 80 -1.64 -8.47 -8.39
CA ILE A 80 -2.55 -9.52 -8.80
C ILE A 80 -3.89 -9.31 -8.08
N ASP A 81 -5.00 -9.37 -8.82
CA ASP A 81 -6.35 -9.29 -8.23
C ASP A 81 -6.56 -10.42 -7.22
N PRO A 82 -6.74 -10.12 -5.92
CA PRO A 82 -6.88 -11.15 -4.89
C PRO A 82 -8.28 -11.77 -4.84
N GLY A 83 -9.27 -11.18 -5.51
CA GLY A 83 -10.68 -11.54 -5.31
C GLY A 83 -11.21 -11.04 -3.95
N GLU A 84 -10.81 -11.70 -2.86
CA GLU A 84 -11.13 -11.31 -1.48
C GLU A 84 -9.87 -10.92 -0.70
N PRO A 85 -9.93 -9.93 0.20
CA PRO A 85 -8.79 -9.60 1.07
C PRO A 85 -8.59 -10.67 2.15
N ASP A 86 -7.35 -10.87 2.57
CA ASP A 86 -7.04 -11.63 3.79
C ASP A 86 -7.65 -10.95 5.01
N TRP A 87 -7.49 -9.62 5.10
CA TRP A 87 -8.24 -8.78 6.05
C TRP A 87 -8.30 -7.30 5.64
N VAL A 88 -9.08 -6.51 6.38
CA VAL A 88 -9.15 -5.05 6.25
C VAL A 88 -8.22 -4.42 7.27
N ILE A 89 -7.35 -3.50 6.84
CA ILE A 89 -6.38 -2.84 7.71
C ILE A 89 -7.08 -1.85 8.64
N GLY A 90 -6.86 -2.00 9.95
CA GLY A 90 -7.28 -1.06 10.98
C GLY A 90 -6.18 -0.05 11.31
N SER A 91 -4.94 -0.53 11.47
CA SER A 91 -3.78 0.29 11.83
C SER A 91 -2.56 -0.06 10.97
N LEU A 92 -1.69 0.93 10.78
CA LEU A 92 -0.40 0.79 10.11
C LEU A 92 0.68 1.41 10.99
N GLY A 93 1.78 0.70 11.16
CA GLY A 93 2.99 1.17 11.82
C GLY A 93 4.21 0.90 10.94
N VAL A 94 5.21 1.76 11.02
CA VAL A 94 6.48 1.55 10.31
C VAL A 94 7.62 1.89 11.25
N THR A 95 8.63 1.02 11.27
CA THR A 95 9.91 1.27 11.96
C THR A 95 11.06 1.03 11.00
N TYR A 96 12.24 1.57 11.32
CA TYR A 96 13.47 1.36 10.57
C TYR A 96 14.46 0.58 11.44
N GLU A 97 14.96 -0.53 10.92
CA GLU A 97 16.00 -1.35 11.54
C GLU A 97 17.35 -1.02 10.90
N GLN A 98 18.22 -0.37 11.68
CA GLN A 98 19.52 0.12 11.20
C GLN A 98 20.50 -1.00 10.90
N SER A 99 20.45 -2.11 11.66
CA SER A 99 21.41 -3.20 11.52
C SER A 99 21.32 -3.92 10.18
N GLU A 100 20.09 -4.03 9.64
CA GLU A 100 19.80 -4.74 8.39
C GLU A 100 19.46 -3.77 7.22
N ASP A 101 19.44 -2.46 7.46
CA ASP A 101 18.98 -1.43 6.50
C ASP A 101 17.57 -1.72 5.93
N GLN A 102 16.63 -2.08 6.83
CA GLN A 102 15.27 -2.50 6.47
C GLN A 102 14.21 -1.60 7.10
N LEU A 103 13.15 -1.35 6.35
CA LEU A 103 11.91 -0.75 6.87
C LEU A 103 10.94 -1.88 7.21
N VAL A 104 10.49 -1.93 8.46
CA VAL A 104 9.54 -2.93 8.93
C VAL A 104 8.16 -2.32 8.96
N LEU A 105 7.27 -2.81 8.09
CA LEU A 105 5.86 -2.46 8.06
C LEU A 105 5.06 -3.40 8.97
N ILE A 106 4.25 -2.83 9.84
CA ILE A 106 3.30 -3.54 10.71
C ILE A 106 1.89 -3.16 10.26
N ALA A 107 1.08 -4.16 9.90
CA ALA A 107 -0.30 -3.98 9.50
C ALA A 107 -1.21 -4.84 10.38
N GLU A 108 -2.20 -4.22 11.02
CA GLU A 108 -3.14 -4.90 11.90
C GLU A 108 -4.55 -4.90 11.32
N GLU A 109 -5.29 -5.97 11.57
CA GLU A 109 -6.69 -6.12 11.21
C GLU A 109 -7.59 -5.11 11.93
N LEU A 110 -8.54 -4.56 11.19
CA LEU A 110 -9.66 -3.80 11.72
C LEU A 110 -10.65 -4.75 12.41
N ILE A 111 -10.58 -4.76 13.74
CA ILE A 111 -11.51 -5.52 14.58
C ILE A 111 -12.63 -4.60 15.10
N ARG A 112 -13.83 -5.17 15.27
CA ARG A 112 -14.98 -4.47 15.88
C ARG A 112 -15.16 -4.80 17.35
N ASP A 113 -14.61 -5.93 17.77
CA ASP A 113 -14.70 -6.45 19.12
C ASP A 113 -13.32 -6.30 19.76
N GLU A 114 -13.22 -5.44 20.77
CA GLU A 114 -11.98 -5.12 21.47
C GLU A 114 -11.44 -6.32 22.28
N ASP A 115 -12.27 -7.31 22.60
CA ASP A 115 -11.87 -8.52 23.31
C ASP A 115 -11.24 -9.57 22.38
N SER A 116 -11.17 -9.31 21.07
CA SER A 116 -10.59 -10.24 20.09
C SER A 116 -9.21 -9.80 19.64
N GLU A 117 -8.24 -10.71 19.59
CA GLU A 117 -6.88 -10.43 19.09
C GLU A 117 -6.88 -10.19 17.57
N PRO A 118 -6.38 -9.07 17.02
CA PRO A 118 -6.39 -8.81 15.58
C PRO A 118 -5.39 -9.70 14.83
N ALA A 119 -5.68 -10.05 13.57
CA ALA A 119 -4.62 -10.55 12.68
C ALA A 119 -3.56 -9.46 12.48
N GLN A 120 -2.29 -9.85 12.38
CA GLN A 120 -1.17 -8.92 12.26
C GLN A 120 -0.16 -9.43 11.23
N ALA A 121 0.40 -8.53 10.44
CA ALA A 121 1.53 -8.79 9.56
C ALA A 121 2.70 -7.86 9.89
N ARG A 122 3.88 -8.43 10.06
CA ARG A 122 5.17 -7.75 10.15
C ARG A 122 5.99 -8.11 8.92
N LEU A 123 6.27 -7.11 8.09
CA LEU A 123 6.92 -7.27 6.79
C LEU A 123 8.22 -6.46 6.76
N SER A 124 9.35 -7.15 6.63
CA SER A 124 10.65 -6.50 6.38
C SER A 124 10.79 -6.13 4.91
N LEU A 125 10.96 -4.83 4.63
CA LEU A 125 11.05 -4.24 3.30
C LEU A 125 12.42 -3.57 3.11
N ASN A 126 13.00 -3.74 1.92
CA ASN A 126 14.18 -2.96 1.53
C ASN A 126 13.79 -1.58 0.96
N ARG A 127 14.76 -0.66 0.88
CA ARG A 127 14.52 0.70 0.38
C ARG A 127 13.93 0.73 -1.04
N LEU A 128 14.40 -0.13 -1.94
CA LEU A 128 13.92 -0.16 -3.33
C LEU A 128 12.47 -0.63 -3.46
N GLN A 129 12.03 -1.58 -2.63
CA GLN A 129 10.63 -1.99 -2.53
C GLN A 129 9.76 -0.83 -2.03
N VAL A 130 10.24 -0.09 -1.03
CA VAL A 130 9.55 1.08 -0.49
C VAL A 130 9.44 2.20 -1.54
N GLU A 131 10.53 2.51 -2.26
CA GLU A 131 10.52 3.48 -3.37
C GLU A 131 9.51 3.08 -4.47
N HIS A 132 9.51 1.80 -4.86
CA HIS A 132 8.58 1.27 -5.85
C HIS A 132 7.12 1.37 -5.36
N PHE A 133 6.87 1.04 -4.09
CA PHE A 133 5.56 1.18 -3.46
C PHE A 133 5.10 2.64 -3.46
N ILE A 134 5.93 3.59 -3.02
CA ILE A 134 5.59 5.02 -2.95
C ILE A 134 5.14 5.51 -4.33
N LYS A 135 5.96 5.23 -5.35
CA LYS A 135 5.64 5.62 -6.73
C LYS A 135 4.31 5.03 -7.19
N THR A 136 4.12 3.73 -7.01
CA THR A 136 2.90 3.03 -7.42
C THR A 136 1.66 3.55 -6.69
N ALA A 137 1.76 3.76 -5.38
CA ALA A 137 0.69 4.30 -4.56
C ALA A 137 0.29 5.71 -5.00
N GLN A 138 1.27 6.60 -5.22
CA GLN A 138 1.03 7.97 -5.69
C GLN A 138 0.36 7.99 -7.07
N GLU A 139 0.77 7.15 -8.01
CA GLU A 139 0.12 6.98 -9.31
C GLU A 139 -1.34 6.50 -9.18
N LEU A 140 -1.60 5.53 -8.30
CA LEU A 140 -2.96 5.02 -8.03
C LEU A 140 -3.87 6.05 -7.36
N ILE A 141 -3.33 6.84 -6.43
CA ILE A 141 -4.05 7.88 -5.69
C ILE A 141 -4.40 9.07 -6.60
N SER A 142 -3.43 9.48 -7.43
CA SER A 142 -3.55 10.62 -8.35
C SER A 142 -4.34 10.31 -9.62
N SER A 143 -4.45 9.04 -10.03
CA SER A 143 -5.33 8.59 -11.13
C SER A 143 -6.83 8.58 -10.76
N GLY A 144 -7.24 9.53 -9.93
CA GLY A 144 -8.63 9.87 -9.70
C GLY A 144 -9.31 10.38 -10.97
N ARG A 145 -10.62 10.64 -10.88
CA ARG A 145 -11.37 11.10 -12.05
C ARG A 145 -10.83 12.45 -12.53
N PRO A 146 -10.72 12.69 -13.84
CA PRO A 146 -10.30 13.98 -14.35
C PRO A 146 -11.18 15.10 -13.79
N PRO A 147 -10.58 16.26 -13.44
CA PRO A 147 -11.35 17.39 -12.96
C PRO A 147 -12.26 17.89 -14.08
N CYS A 148 -13.47 18.29 -13.72
CA CYS A 148 -14.39 18.94 -14.63
C CYS A 148 -13.77 20.24 -15.16
N PRO A 149 -13.75 20.49 -16.48
CA PRO A 149 -13.13 21.69 -17.05
C PRO A 149 -13.86 22.99 -16.66
N TYR A 150 -15.08 22.90 -16.13
CA TYR A 150 -15.89 24.06 -15.74
C TYR A 150 -15.79 24.41 -14.24
N CYS A 151 -15.75 23.41 -13.35
CA CYS A 151 -15.80 23.64 -11.89
C CYS A 151 -14.69 22.95 -11.09
N GLY A 152 -13.80 22.20 -11.75
CA GLY A 152 -12.69 21.49 -11.09
C GLY A 152 -13.08 20.24 -10.31
N SER A 153 -14.38 19.92 -10.15
CA SER A 153 -14.84 18.73 -9.40
C SER A 153 -14.63 17.43 -10.18
N PRO A 154 -14.36 16.27 -9.53
CA PRO A 154 -14.19 14.99 -10.21
C PRO A 154 -15.43 14.59 -11.04
N LEU A 155 -15.25 14.23 -12.32
CA LEU A 155 -16.37 13.92 -13.23
C LEU A 155 -17.18 12.66 -12.85
N GLU A 156 -18.51 12.73 -12.83
CA GLU A 156 -19.38 11.58 -12.58
C GLU A 156 -19.31 10.54 -13.71
N PRO A 157 -19.01 9.24 -13.41
CA PRO A 157 -18.84 8.22 -14.45
C PRO A 157 -20.15 7.89 -15.17
N GLU A 158 -21.28 7.98 -14.47
CA GLU A 158 -22.62 7.67 -15.01
C GLU A 158 -23.26 8.89 -15.69
N ALA A 159 -22.70 10.09 -15.51
CA ALA A 159 -23.28 11.33 -16.02
C ALA A 159 -22.89 11.65 -17.48
N ALA A 160 -22.23 10.74 -18.21
CA ALA A 160 -21.82 10.93 -19.61
C ALA A 160 -21.11 12.28 -19.89
N GLY A 161 -20.31 12.78 -18.95
CA GLY A 161 -19.61 14.08 -19.09
C GLY A 161 -20.47 15.30 -18.76
N TRP A 162 -21.67 15.13 -18.21
CA TRP A 162 -22.50 16.20 -17.69
C TRP A 162 -22.01 16.66 -16.31
N CYS A 163 -21.90 17.99 -16.13
CA CYS A 163 -21.50 18.62 -14.88
C CYS A 163 -22.72 19.30 -14.23
N PRO A 164 -23.10 18.96 -12.98
CA PRO A 164 -24.22 19.58 -12.27
C PRO A 164 -24.06 21.08 -12.03
N CYS A 165 -22.83 21.60 -12.09
CA CYS A 165 -22.52 23.03 -11.95
C CYS A 165 -22.71 23.82 -13.27
N SER A 166 -22.95 23.14 -14.40
CA SER A 166 -23.28 23.77 -15.67
C SER A 166 -24.81 23.93 -15.74
N ASN A 167 -25.31 25.04 -15.22
CA ASN A 167 -26.72 25.43 -15.34
C ASN A 167 -26.99 26.02 -16.73
#